data_AF-A0AAE4Z780-F1
#
_entry.id   AF-A0AAE4Z780-F1
#
_cell.length_a   1.000
_cell.length_b   1.000
_cell.length_c   1.000
_cell.angle_alpha   90.00
_cell.angle_beta   90.00
_cell.angle_gamma   90.00
#
_symmetry.space_group_name_H-M   'P 1'
#
loop_
_entity.id
_entity.type
_entity.pdbx_description
1 polymer ?
#
loop_
_entity_poly.entity_id
_entity_poly.type
_entity_poly.pdbx_seq_one_letter_code
_entity_poly.pdbx_strand_id
1 'polypeptide(L)'
;MLVVATVHGQHRRNPNYTYEDVVRILDTYDPDLVCVEIRPQDFRREPYLKEMMLATVWGIANGREVCGFDWYEGTARAARARLEEQPEYIEKARVLDSLVATNPIMRSFDDRYGDFWRGEFGYDFYNGREYNRYIEESYRLSLAVYGDSPINLHYELRNRRMMDLAWDVIRQHRGSKVALLTGAEHKHYFDRDLAARENIAVVQLEDFLPLARRPLDPAVAAFLLEDDDLPYYEVGFPADTNRYYWGKLTTLLHGPDMDWRPDIIPAGNIDIAGKVLARWRASQPPSHRMMFDEAWYRFLSDDCDAAVERLNNLAQAVESGAVEDPFVRVYTYRNLGLCYDLLGERQDALRSYARARALMRGTRMERNADLALRDYETVPYRRGSTADR
;
A
#
# COMPACT_ATOMS: atom_id res chain seq x y z
N MET A 1 21.70 3.64 18.02
CA MET A 1 20.77 2.80 17.25
C MET A 1 19.38 3.08 17.74
N LEU A 2 18.47 3.33 16.81
CA LEU A 2 17.06 3.54 17.10
C LEU A 2 16.27 2.43 16.42
N VAL A 3 15.43 1.73 17.18
CA VAL A 3 14.43 0.83 16.61
C VAL A 3 13.09 1.56 16.63
N VAL A 4 12.48 1.71 15.45
CA VAL A 4 11.20 2.40 15.27
C VAL A 4 10.11 1.36 15.00
N ALA A 5 9.17 1.25 15.93
CA ALA A 5 7.94 0.49 15.78
C ALA A 5 6.97 1.22 14.85
N THR A 6 6.52 0.55 13.80
CA THR A 6 5.50 1.01 12.86
C THR A 6 4.22 0.19 12.98
N VAL A 7 3.09 0.75 12.55
CA VAL A 7 1.76 0.10 12.66
C VAL A 7 1.20 -0.36 11.30
N HIS A 8 2.07 -0.52 10.30
CA HIS A 8 1.70 -1.02 8.98
C HIS A 8 0.57 -0.22 8.32
N GLY A 9 -0.38 -0.92 7.69
CA GLY A 9 -1.54 -0.31 7.05
C GLY A 9 -2.43 0.54 7.99
N GLN A 10 -2.24 0.46 9.31
CA GLN A 10 -2.98 1.31 10.25
C GLN A 10 -2.55 2.78 10.19
N HIS A 11 -1.33 3.09 9.74
CA HIS A 11 -0.89 4.48 9.53
C HIS A 11 -1.82 5.28 8.62
N ARG A 12 -2.50 4.60 7.67
CA ARG A 12 -3.48 5.22 6.78
C ARG A 12 -4.71 5.76 7.51
N ARG A 13 -5.05 5.21 8.67
CA ARG A 13 -6.29 5.50 9.40
C ARG A 13 -6.07 6.04 10.81
N ASN A 14 -4.87 5.90 11.36
CA ASN A 14 -4.54 6.40 12.69
C ASN A 14 -4.12 7.88 12.62
N PRO A 15 -4.89 8.82 13.19
CA PRO A 15 -4.57 10.24 13.17
C PRO A 15 -3.40 10.63 14.09
N ASN A 16 -3.04 9.77 15.04
CA ASN A 16 -2.02 10.04 16.06
C ASN A 16 -0.68 9.36 15.75
N TYR A 17 -0.65 8.40 14.81
CA TYR A 17 0.58 7.84 14.26
C TYR A 17 0.49 7.67 12.74
N THR A 18 0.75 8.75 12.04
CA THR A 18 0.62 8.86 10.58
C THR A 18 1.89 8.39 9.84
N TYR A 19 1.81 8.29 8.52
CA TYR A 19 3.00 8.11 7.67
C TYR A 19 3.98 9.29 7.76
N GLU A 20 3.48 10.51 7.98
CA GLU A 20 4.34 11.68 8.15
C GLU A 20 5.16 11.55 9.43
N ASP A 21 4.58 11.04 10.52
CA ASP A 21 5.30 10.85 11.78
C ASP A 21 6.50 9.91 11.63
N VAL A 22 6.38 8.84 10.83
CA VAL A 22 7.53 7.95 10.51
C VAL A 22 8.68 8.73 9.87
N VAL A 23 8.38 9.62 8.93
CA VAL A 23 9.38 10.50 8.29
C VAL A 23 9.93 11.51 9.30
N ARG A 24 9.09 12.07 10.17
CA ARG A 24 9.48 13.02 11.21
C ARG A 24 10.45 12.41 12.22
N ILE A 25 10.27 11.13 12.55
CA ILE A 25 11.20 10.37 13.40
C ILE A 25 12.57 10.28 12.73
N LEU A 26 12.62 9.91 11.45
CA LEU A 26 13.87 9.87 10.67
C LEU A 26 14.52 11.25 10.57
N ASP A 27 13.73 12.28 10.31
CA ASP A 27 14.20 13.67 10.23
C ASP A 27 14.86 14.15 11.52
N THR A 28 14.27 13.77 12.66
CA THR A 28 14.74 14.20 13.99
C THR A 28 15.98 13.43 14.42
N TYR A 29 15.99 12.11 14.20
CA TYR A 29 17.11 11.26 14.59
C TYR A 29 18.33 11.43 13.67
N ASP A 30 18.07 11.72 12.38
CA ASP A 30 19.05 11.89 11.30
C ASP A 30 20.03 10.70 11.20
N PRO A 31 19.54 9.49 10.85
CA PRO A 31 20.38 8.31 10.70
C PRO A 31 21.27 8.38 9.46
N ASP A 32 22.44 7.76 9.55
CA ASP A 32 23.36 7.51 8.44
C ASP A 32 22.97 6.25 7.63
N LEU A 33 22.34 5.28 8.31
CA LEU A 33 21.82 4.03 7.73
C LEU A 33 20.37 3.81 8.16
N VAL A 34 19.51 3.50 7.20
CA VAL A 34 18.10 3.13 7.44
C VAL A 34 17.85 1.69 7.01
N CYS A 35 17.54 0.83 7.98
CA CYS A 35 17.14 -0.55 7.75
C CYS A 35 15.61 -0.63 7.78
N VAL A 36 14.98 -1.24 6.78
CA VAL A 36 13.52 -1.38 6.69
C VAL A 36 13.09 -2.84 6.63
N GLU A 37 11.94 -3.17 7.23
CA GLU A 37 11.34 -4.51 7.19
C GLU A 37 10.80 -4.81 5.79
N ILE A 38 11.70 -5.04 4.84
CA ILE A 38 11.45 -5.50 3.48
C ILE A 38 12.43 -6.65 3.21
N ARG A 39 11.98 -7.71 2.55
CA ARG A 39 12.84 -8.86 2.25
C ARG A 39 13.94 -8.42 1.27
N PRO A 40 15.22 -8.80 1.48
CA PRO A 40 16.31 -8.36 0.62
C PRO A 40 16.09 -8.60 -0.88
N GLN A 41 15.43 -9.70 -1.25
CA GLN A 41 15.13 -10.03 -2.65
C GLN A 41 14.04 -9.15 -3.29
N ASP A 42 13.17 -8.53 -2.49
CA ASP A 42 12.07 -7.66 -2.96
C ASP A 42 12.42 -6.17 -2.84
N PHE A 43 13.43 -5.85 -2.03
CA PHE A 43 13.80 -4.50 -1.68
C PHE A 43 14.06 -3.67 -2.94
N ARG A 44 13.29 -2.58 -3.10
CA ARG A 44 13.34 -1.64 -4.24
C ARG A 44 12.99 -2.26 -5.60
N ARG A 45 12.42 -3.46 -5.61
CA ARG A 45 11.99 -4.20 -6.82
C ARG A 45 10.48 -4.36 -6.87
N GLU A 46 9.89 -4.67 -5.72
CA GLU A 46 8.45 -4.87 -5.55
C GLU A 46 7.86 -3.80 -4.63
N PRO A 47 6.59 -3.40 -4.85
CA PRO A 47 5.88 -2.56 -3.88
C PRO A 47 5.77 -3.29 -2.54
N TYR A 48 5.87 -2.53 -1.45
CA TYR A 48 5.79 -3.04 -0.09
C TYR A 48 4.92 -2.11 0.77
N LEU A 49 4.95 -2.30 2.09
CA LEU A 49 4.28 -1.41 3.03
C LEU A 49 4.78 0.03 2.90
N LYS A 50 3.83 0.98 2.85
CA LYS A 50 4.09 2.39 2.49
C LYS A 50 5.08 3.07 3.43
N GLU A 51 5.04 2.77 4.73
CA GLU A 51 5.98 3.33 5.71
C GLU A 51 7.43 2.88 5.48
N MET A 52 7.64 1.64 5.04
CA MET A 52 8.98 1.09 4.75
C MET A 52 9.52 1.70 3.45
N MET A 53 8.66 1.83 2.44
CA MET A 53 9.00 2.53 1.20
C MET A 53 9.31 4.01 1.44
N LEU A 54 8.53 4.70 2.29
CA LEU A 54 8.76 6.10 2.65
C LEU A 54 10.11 6.32 3.34
N ALA A 55 10.45 5.46 4.29
CA ALA A 55 11.75 5.50 4.95
C ALA A 55 12.91 5.29 3.96
N THR A 56 12.71 4.43 2.97
CA THR A 56 13.66 4.21 1.87
C THR A 56 13.79 5.44 0.99
N VAL A 57 12.67 6.05 0.56
CA VAL A 57 12.66 7.30 -0.22
C VAL A 57 13.34 8.43 0.54
N TRP A 58 13.04 8.57 1.84
CA TRP A 58 13.70 9.53 2.71
C TRP A 58 15.22 9.32 2.74
N GLY A 59 15.66 8.07 2.93
CA GLY A 59 17.09 7.75 2.96
C GLY A 59 17.78 8.10 1.65
N ILE A 60 17.20 7.71 0.50
CA ILE A 60 17.75 8.03 -0.82
C ILE A 60 17.82 9.55 -1.06
N ALA A 61 16.74 10.27 -0.76
CA ALA A 61 16.68 11.72 -0.96
C ALA A 61 17.70 12.49 -0.11
N ASN A 62 18.03 11.95 1.07
CA ASN A 62 19.02 12.54 1.99
C ASN A 62 20.43 11.94 1.83
N GLY A 63 20.69 11.15 0.77
CA GLY A 63 22.00 10.55 0.51
C GLY A 63 22.46 9.55 1.57
N ARG A 64 21.51 8.89 2.24
CA ARG A 64 21.74 7.87 3.28
C ARG A 64 21.70 6.47 2.69
N GLU A 65 22.43 5.54 3.31
CA GLU A 65 22.35 4.13 2.95
C GLU A 65 21.02 3.54 3.42
N VAL A 66 20.43 2.66 2.59
CA VAL A 66 19.14 2.01 2.85
C VAL A 66 19.23 0.53 2.55
N CYS A 67 18.69 -0.33 3.42
CA CYS A 67 18.68 -1.78 3.20
C CYS A 67 17.42 -2.46 3.76
N GLY A 68 17.01 -3.56 3.13
CA GLY A 68 15.96 -4.45 3.63
C GLY A 68 16.52 -5.54 4.56
N PHE A 69 15.79 -5.90 5.61
CA PHE A 69 16.19 -6.95 6.56
C PHE A 69 15.08 -7.96 6.95
N ASP A 70 13.93 -7.98 6.26
CA ASP A 70 12.83 -8.90 6.62
C ASP A 70 13.11 -10.36 6.22
N TRP A 71 12.48 -11.29 6.94
CA TRP A 71 12.46 -12.71 6.65
C TRP A 71 11.06 -13.28 6.88
N TYR A 72 10.44 -13.81 5.81
CA TYR A 72 9.12 -14.45 5.88
C TYR A 72 8.92 -15.48 4.75
N GLU A 73 8.60 -16.73 5.12
CA GLU A 73 8.45 -17.87 4.20
C GLU A 73 7.00 -18.15 3.76
N GLY A 74 6.02 -17.34 4.18
CA GLY A 74 4.66 -17.35 3.62
C GLY A 74 3.72 -18.48 4.06
N THR A 75 4.21 -19.61 4.56
CA THR A 75 3.40 -20.81 4.83
C THR A 75 2.81 -20.89 6.25
N ALA A 76 3.37 -20.14 7.19
CA ALA A 76 3.00 -20.20 8.61
C ALA A 76 1.52 -19.90 8.87
N ARG A 77 0.93 -18.92 8.16
CA ARG A 77 -0.50 -18.56 8.34
C ARG A 77 -1.46 -19.68 7.96
N ALA A 78 -1.18 -20.40 6.87
CA ALA A 78 -2.00 -21.54 6.43
C ALA A 78 -1.81 -22.76 7.34
N ALA A 79 -0.62 -22.93 7.93
CA ALA A 79 -0.40 -23.93 8.96
C ALA A 79 -1.14 -23.58 10.27
N ARG A 80 -1.06 -22.31 10.72
CA ARG A 80 -1.78 -21.80 11.88
C ARG A 80 -3.28 -22.08 11.83
N ALA A 81 -3.94 -21.71 10.73
CA ALA A 81 -5.38 -21.93 10.57
C ALA A 81 -5.78 -23.41 10.76
N ARG A 82 -4.95 -24.34 10.25
CA ARG A 82 -5.18 -25.79 10.42
C ARG A 82 -4.91 -26.30 11.83
N LEU A 83 -3.98 -25.68 12.57
CA LEU A 83 -3.67 -26.06 13.94
C LEU A 83 -4.74 -25.56 14.90
N GLU A 84 -5.25 -24.34 14.72
CA GLU A 84 -6.26 -23.71 15.60
C GLU A 84 -7.57 -24.51 15.67
N GLU A 85 -7.89 -25.31 14.65
CA GLU A 85 -9.07 -26.18 14.62
C GLU A 85 -8.89 -27.49 15.43
N GLN A 86 -7.67 -27.83 15.84
CA GLN A 86 -7.39 -29.10 16.52
C GLN A 86 -7.72 -29.03 18.01
N PRO A 87 -8.30 -30.09 18.61
CA PRO A 87 -8.67 -30.10 20.03
C PRO A 87 -7.52 -29.73 20.99
N GLU A 88 -6.29 -30.17 20.71
CA GLU A 88 -5.12 -29.82 21.50
C GLU A 88 -4.85 -28.31 21.51
N TYR A 89 -4.97 -27.65 20.36
CA TYR A 89 -4.67 -26.23 20.21
C TYR A 89 -5.79 -25.34 20.76
N ILE A 90 -7.03 -25.81 20.69
CA ILE A 90 -8.17 -25.18 21.38
C ILE A 90 -7.92 -25.19 22.90
N GLU A 91 -7.43 -26.31 23.45
CA GLU A 91 -7.11 -26.37 24.88
C GLU A 91 -5.91 -25.49 25.24
N LYS A 92 -4.85 -25.50 24.43
CA LYS A 92 -3.72 -24.56 24.60
C LYS A 92 -4.16 -23.10 24.54
N ALA A 93 -5.14 -22.75 23.71
CA ALA A 93 -5.67 -21.39 23.65
C ALA A 93 -6.32 -20.99 24.98
N ARG A 94 -7.12 -21.88 25.60
CA ARG A 94 -7.69 -21.65 26.94
C ARG A 94 -6.61 -21.50 28.01
N VAL A 95 -5.53 -22.27 27.92
CA VAL A 95 -4.37 -22.12 28.82
C VAL A 95 -3.73 -20.75 28.64
N LEU A 96 -3.48 -20.31 27.40
CA LEU A 96 -2.94 -18.98 27.12
C LEU A 96 -3.87 -17.88 27.64
N ASP A 97 -5.17 -17.96 27.38
CA ASP A 97 -6.17 -16.99 27.85
C ASP A 97 -6.13 -16.86 29.38
N SER A 98 -6.05 -17.99 30.10
CA SER A 98 -5.94 -18.02 31.56
C SER A 98 -4.64 -17.38 32.05
N LEU A 99 -3.51 -17.65 31.38
CA LEU A 99 -2.22 -17.05 31.70
C LEU A 99 -2.25 -15.53 31.46
N VAL A 100 -2.79 -15.08 30.34
CA VAL A 100 -2.93 -13.65 30.02
C VAL A 100 -3.83 -12.95 31.05
N ALA A 101 -4.99 -13.53 31.37
CA ALA A 101 -5.94 -12.94 32.32
C ALA A 101 -5.40 -12.85 33.75
N THR A 102 -4.45 -13.69 34.14
CA THR A 102 -3.84 -13.67 35.49
C THR A 102 -2.52 -12.91 35.53
N ASN A 103 -1.92 -12.58 34.39
CA ASN A 103 -0.64 -11.92 34.31
C ASN A 103 -0.72 -10.45 34.77
N PRO A 104 0.10 -10.01 35.74
CA PRO A 104 0.03 -8.66 36.27
C PRO A 104 0.46 -7.58 35.25
N ILE A 105 1.38 -7.88 34.34
CA ILE A 105 1.80 -6.94 33.28
C ILE A 105 0.65 -6.75 32.29
N MET A 106 0.07 -7.85 31.82
CA MET A 106 -1.04 -7.82 30.86
C MET A 106 -2.24 -7.07 31.45
N ARG A 107 -2.68 -7.43 32.67
CA ARG A 107 -3.80 -6.76 33.34
C ARG A 107 -3.55 -5.27 33.56
N SER A 108 -2.39 -4.89 34.08
CA SER A 108 -2.07 -3.48 34.32
C SER A 108 -2.06 -2.66 33.03
N PHE A 109 -1.70 -3.28 31.91
CA PHE A 109 -1.72 -2.64 30.61
C PHE A 109 -3.16 -2.51 30.09
N ASP A 110 -3.93 -3.60 30.12
CA ASP A 110 -5.33 -3.63 29.68
C ASP A 110 -6.22 -2.70 30.51
N ASP A 111 -5.99 -2.59 31.83
CA ASP A 111 -6.69 -1.65 32.72
C ASP A 111 -6.47 -0.19 32.31
N ARG A 112 -5.29 0.11 31.75
CA ARG A 112 -4.89 1.47 31.36
C ARG A 112 -5.30 1.83 29.94
N TYR A 113 -5.17 0.88 29.00
CA TYR A 113 -5.28 1.15 27.57
C TYR A 113 -6.49 0.46 26.91
N GLY A 114 -7.15 -0.47 27.59
CA GLY A 114 -8.27 -1.23 27.06
C GLY A 114 -7.88 -2.06 25.83
N ASP A 115 -8.82 -2.21 24.89
CA ASP A 115 -8.55 -2.84 23.59
C ASP A 115 -7.72 -1.91 22.70
N PHE A 116 -6.40 -1.94 22.92
CA PHE A 116 -5.50 -1.05 22.20
C PHE A 116 -5.41 -1.35 20.70
N TRP A 117 -5.82 -2.54 20.24
CA TRP A 117 -5.91 -2.87 18.82
C TRP A 117 -6.92 -2.02 18.06
N ARG A 118 -7.89 -1.44 18.78
CA ARG A 118 -8.88 -0.49 18.25
C ARG A 118 -8.58 0.96 18.64
N GLY A 119 -7.54 1.19 19.43
CA GLY A 119 -7.16 2.52 19.88
C GLY A 119 -6.41 3.31 18.81
N GLU A 120 -6.59 4.63 18.81
CA GLU A 120 -5.85 5.57 17.98
C GLU A 120 -4.66 6.12 18.78
N PHE A 121 -3.69 5.28 19.11
CA PHE A 121 -2.54 5.70 19.90
C PHE A 121 -1.45 6.37 19.05
N GLY A 122 -0.65 7.22 19.70
CA GLY A 122 0.42 7.97 19.05
C GLY A 122 1.70 7.18 18.83
N TYR A 123 2.63 7.76 18.06
CA TYR A 123 3.97 7.17 17.85
C TYR A 123 4.74 6.94 19.16
N ASP A 124 4.50 7.78 20.16
CA ASP A 124 5.09 7.72 21.50
C ASP A 124 4.62 6.47 22.28
N PHE A 125 3.35 6.08 22.11
CA PHE A 125 2.81 4.86 22.68
C PHE A 125 3.44 3.60 22.07
N TYR A 126 3.40 3.45 20.74
CA TYR A 126 3.90 2.24 20.06
C TYR A 126 5.43 2.09 20.16
N ASN A 127 6.16 3.19 20.35
CA ASN A 127 7.59 3.17 20.60
C ASN A 127 7.94 3.24 22.11
N GLY A 128 6.93 3.23 22.98
CA GLY A 128 7.08 3.40 24.41
C GLY A 128 7.41 2.10 25.14
N ARG A 129 8.02 2.24 26.32
CA ARG A 129 8.43 1.11 27.17
C ARG A 129 7.28 0.19 27.59
N GLU A 130 6.11 0.76 27.86
CA GLU A 130 4.95 -0.02 28.33
C GLU A 130 4.41 -0.94 27.23
N TYR A 131 4.27 -0.44 26.01
CA TYR A 131 3.88 -1.24 24.85
C TYR A 131 4.90 -2.35 24.57
N ASN A 132 6.19 -2.01 24.52
CA ASN A 132 7.26 -2.99 24.34
C ASN A 132 7.21 -4.12 25.38
N ARG A 133 7.02 -3.77 26.66
CA ARG A 133 6.95 -4.73 27.76
C ARG A 133 5.72 -5.63 27.66
N TYR A 134 4.57 -5.08 27.25
CA TYR A 134 3.35 -5.85 27.03
C TYR A 134 3.54 -6.88 25.92
N ILE A 135 4.08 -6.46 24.77
CA ILE A 135 4.31 -7.37 23.64
C ILE A 135 5.34 -8.45 24.00
N GLU A 136 6.45 -8.09 24.66
CA GLU A 136 7.44 -9.06 25.11
C GLU A 136 6.81 -10.13 26.00
N GLU A 137 5.99 -9.72 26.98
CA GLU A 137 5.33 -10.63 27.89
C GLU A 137 4.28 -11.51 27.18
N SER A 138 3.52 -10.92 26.25
CA SER A 138 2.55 -11.64 25.41
C SER A 138 3.22 -12.78 24.64
N TYR A 139 4.35 -12.51 23.97
CA TYR A 139 5.09 -13.55 23.27
C TYR A 139 5.78 -14.53 24.21
N ARG A 140 6.27 -14.11 25.38
CA ARG A 140 6.82 -15.02 26.39
C ARG A 140 5.78 -16.06 26.81
N LEU A 141 4.54 -15.64 27.06
CA LEU A 141 3.43 -16.53 27.40
C LEU A 141 3.06 -17.43 26.22
N SER A 142 2.94 -16.85 25.01
CA SER A 142 2.65 -17.61 23.79
C SER A 142 3.68 -18.71 23.52
N LEU A 143 4.97 -18.40 23.63
CA LEU A 143 6.06 -19.35 23.46
C LEU A 143 6.07 -20.43 24.55
N ALA A 144 5.70 -20.10 25.79
CA ALA A 144 5.59 -21.09 26.86
C ALA A 144 4.49 -22.14 26.60
N VAL A 145 3.42 -21.74 25.90
CA VAL A 145 2.28 -22.61 25.59
C VAL A 145 2.48 -23.39 24.29
N TYR A 146 2.92 -22.70 23.24
CA TYR A 146 2.96 -23.25 21.88
C TYR A 146 4.36 -23.64 21.41
N GLY A 147 5.42 -23.23 22.12
CA GLY A 147 6.76 -23.19 21.56
C GLY A 147 6.86 -22.23 20.37
N ASP A 148 8.01 -22.18 19.71
CA ASP A 148 8.18 -21.42 18.48
C ASP A 148 7.54 -22.18 17.30
N SER A 149 6.35 -21.76 16.87
CA SER A 149 5.46 -22.58 16.05
C SER A 149 4.64 -21.74 15.06
N PRO A 150 3.89 -22.34 14.12
CA PRO A 150 3.05 -21.57 13.22
C PRO A 150 2.00 -20.70 13.93
N ILE A 151 1.58 -21.04 15.16
CA ILE A 151 0.60 -20.27 15.94
C ILE A 151 1.08 -18.84 16.19
N ASN A 152 2.35 -18.69 16.57
CA ASN A 152 3.01 -17.40 16.76
C ASN A 152 3.85 -16.99 15.54
N LEU A 153 3.58 -17.58 14.37
CA LEU A 153 4.27 -17.31 13.12
C LEU A 153 5.79 -17.53 13.18
N HIS A 154 6.23 -18.50 13.99
CA HIS A 154 7.63 -18.77 14.29
C HIS A 154 8.35 -17.51 14.78
N TYR A 155 7.75 -16.84 15.77
CA TYR A 155 8.18 -15.56 16.31
C TYR A 155 9.68 -15.50 16.62
N GLU A 156 10.22 -16.49 17.34
CA GLU A 156 11.63 -16.46 17.77
C GLU A 156 12.56 -16.68 16.57
N LEU A 157 12.29 -17.69 15.74
CA LEU A 157 13.05 -17.95 14.52
C LEU A 157 13.02 -16.73 13.58
N ARG A 158 11.85 -16.12 13.38
CA ARG A 158 11.67 -14.97 12.49
C ARG A 158 12.48 -13.77 12.96
N ASN A 159 12.30 -13.36 14.22
CA ASN A 159 13.04 -12.22 14.76
C ASN A 159 14.55 -12.45 14.74
N ARG A 160 15.02 -13.66 15.08
CA ARG A 160 16.44 -14.00 15.00
C ARG A 160 16.98 -13.86 13.58
N ARG A 161 16.26 -14.39 12.57
CA ARG A 161 16.66 -14.29 11.16
C ARG A 161 16.67 -12.85 10.66
N MET A 162 15.66 -12.06 11.02
CA MET A 162 15.61 -10.63 10.70
C MET A 162 16.78 -9.87 11.37
N MET A 163 17.10 -10.20 12.63
CA MET A 163 18.25 -9.62 13.32
C MET A 163 19.58 -10.02 12.66
N ASP A 164 19.76 -11.27 12.26
CA ASP A 164 20.97 -11.71 11.54
C ASP A 164 21.17 -10.88 10.26
N LEU A 165 20.10 -10.69 9.47
CA LEU A 165 20.12 -9.89 8.24
C LEU A 165 20.47 -8.42 8.53
N ALA A 166 19.82 -7.81 9.53
CA ALA A 166 20.10 -6.44 9.93
C ALA A 166 21.55 -6.28 10.43
N TRP A 167 22.00 -7.22 11.27
CA TRP A 167 23.31 -7.18 11.90
C TRP A 167 24.45 -7.28 10.89
N ASP A 168 24.26 -8.05 9.81
CA ASP A 168 25.26 -8.20 8.76
C ASP A 168 25.61 -6.88 8.07
N VAL A 169 24.63 -5.97 7.94
CA VAL A 169 24.85 -4.62 7.43
C VAL A 169 25.37 -3.71 8.55
N ILE A 170 24.68 -3.69 9.69
CA ILE A 170 24.99 -2.82 10.83
C ILE A 170 26.45 -2.89 11.28
N ARG A 171 27.03 -4.09 11.35
CA ARG A 171 28.42 -4.28 11.83
C ARG A 171 29.49 -3.64 10.93
N GLN A 172 29.11 -3.28 9.70
CA GLN A 172 29.96 -2.59 8.73
C GLN A 172 29.93 -1.06 8.93
N HIS A 173 28.95 -0.55 9.67
CA HIS A 173 28.67 0.88 9.89
C HIS A 173 29.08 1.35 11.29
N ARG A 174 30.36 1.20 11.63
CA ARG A 174 30.87 1.59 12.96
C ARG A 174 30.82 3.11 13.15
N GLY A 175 30.35 3.53 14.33
CA GLY A 175 30.24 4.96 14.68
C GLY A 175 29.08 5.70 14.00
N SER A 176 28.25 5.00 13.22
CA SER A 176 27.11 5.57 12.50
C SER A 176 25.83 5.53 13.31
N LYS A 177 24.93 6.50 13.10
CA LYS A 177 23.55 6.42 13.59
C LYS A 177 22.75 5.50 12.69
N VAL A 178 22.26 4.39 13.24
CA VAL A 178 21.37 3.48 12.51
C VAL A 178 19.94 3.62 13.01
N ALA A 179 18.98 3.69 12.09
CA ALA A 179 17.56 3.53 12.34
C ALA A 179 17.06 2.21 11.74
N LEU A 180 16.33 1.42 12.51
CA LEU A 180 15.75 0.14 12.10
C LEU A 180 14.24 0.20 12.25
N LEU A 181 13.51 0.14 11.14
CA LEU A 181 12.05 0.22 11.10
C LEU A 181 11.45 -1.17 10.99
N THR A 182 10.54 -1.49 11.88
CA THR A 182 9.86 -2.78 11.93
C THR A 182 8.43 -2.64 12.41
N GLY A 183 7.58 -3.63 12.17
CA GLY A 183 6.28 -3.78 12.81
C GLY A 183 6.41 -3.69 14.33
N ALA A 184 5.46 -3.04 14.97
CA ALA A 184 5.52 -2.72 16.39
C ALA A 184 5.72 -3.97 17.28
N GLU A 185 5.21 -5.12 16.84
CA GLU A 185 5.37 -6.40 17.55
C GLU A 185 6.83 -6.87 17.68
N HIS A 186 7.71 -6.42 16.78
CA HIS A 186 9.12 -6.84 16.74
C HIS A 186 10.04 -5.96 17.59
N LYS A 187 9.68 -4.68 17.80
CA LYS A 187 10.59 -3.65 18.33
C LYS A 187 11.32 -4.09 19.60
N HIS A 188 10.61 -4.64 20.58
CA HIS A 188 11.20 -5.05 21.86
C HIS A 188 12.32 -6.11 21.69
N TYR A 189 12.18 -7.02 20.72
CA TYR A 189 13.19 -8.03 20.43
C TYR A 189 14.50 -7.39 19.97
N PHE A 190 14.40 -6.47 19.01
CA PHE A 190 15.54 -5.74 18.47
C PHE A 190 16.18 -4.84 19.52
N ASP A 191 15.38 -4.10 20.30
CA ASP A 191 15.90 -3.27 21.39
C ASP A 191 16.74 -4.10 22.37
N ARG A 192 16.21 -5.25 22.82
CA ARG A 192 16.88 -6.15 23.76
C ARG A 192 18.17 -6.73 23.19
N ASP A 193 18.11 -7.30 21.99
CA ASP A 193 19.27 -7.96 21.38
C ASP A 193 20.38 -6.95 21.03
N LEU A 194 20.02 -5.77 20.52
CA LEU A 194 21.00 -4.70 20.25
C LEU A 194 21.61 -4.15 21.54
N ALA A 195 20.82 -3.97 22.61
CA ALA A 195 21.34 -3.49 23.89
C ALA A 195 22.29 -4.49 24.57
N ALA A 196 22.17 -5.78 24.27
CA ALA A 196 23.08 -6.81 24.78
C ALA A 196 24.44 -6.84 24.06
N ARG A 197 24.58 -6.15 22.93
CA ARG A 197 25.81 -6.16 22.12
C ARG A 197 26.79 -5.08 22.60
N GLU A 198 28.05 -5.48 22.72
CA GLU A 198 29.13 -4.53 23.04
C GLU A 198 29.25 -3.45 21.96
N ASN A 199 29.53 -2.21 22.38
CA ASN A 199 29.73 -1.05 21.51
C ASN A 199 28.48 -0.58 20.75
N ILE A 200 27.29 -1.02 21.16
CA ILE A 200 26.01 -0.48 20.66
C ILE A 200 25.36 0.39 21.74
N ALA A 201 25.10 1.64 21.39
CA ALA A 201 24.23 2.51 22.18
C ALA A 201 22.83 2.49 21.57
N VAL A 202 21.88 1.84 22.25
CA VAL A 202 20.46 1.90 21.88
C VAL A 202 19.85 3.17 22.47
N VAL A 203 19.16 3.95 21.64
CA VAL A 203 18.41 5.15 22.05
C VAL A 203 16.92 4.89 21.91
N GLN A 204 16.12 5.47 22.79
CA GLN A 204 14.67 5.40 22.74
C GLN A 204 14.10 6.66 22.09
N LEU A 205 12.91 6.53 21.49
CA LEU A 205 12.25 7.66 20.81
C LEU A 205 12.04 8.86 21.76
N GLU A 206 11.68 8.58 23.01
CA GLU A 206 11.48 9.57 24.06
C GLU A 206 12.72 10.44 24.35
N ASP A 207 13.93 9.95 24.04
CA ASP A 207 15.18 10.65 24.35
C ASP A 207 15.40 11.90 23.49
N PHE A 208 14.66 12.05 22.38
CA PHE A 208 14.83 13.14 21.43
C PHE A 208 13.50 13.76 20.96
N LEU A 209 12.44 13.62 21.76
CA LEU A 209 11.20 14.38 21.56
C LEU A 209 11.40 15.85 21.98
N PRO A 210 10.67 16.80 21.36
CA PRO A 210 9.65 16.63 20.32
C PRO A 210 10.24 16.42 18.92
N LEU A 211 9.45 15.80 18.02
CA LEU A 211 9.86 15.60 16.62
C LEU A 211 10.01 16.93 15.86
N ALA A 212 11.00 16.99 14.98
CA ALA A 212 11.30 18.13 14.14
C ALA A 212 10.15 18.43 13.16
N ARG A 213 9.76 19.71 13.06
CA ARG A 213 8.72 20.19 12.13
C ARG A 213 9.33 21.01 11.00
N ARG A 214 10.09 20.36 10.12
CA ARG A 214 10.68 20.96 8.90
C ARG A 214 9.83 20.67 7.65
N PRO A 215 9.93 21.45 6.57
CA PRO A 215 9.34 21.03 5.30
C PRO A 215 9.83 19.62 4.92
N LEU A 216 8.93 18.76 4.46
CA LEU A 216 9.30 17.42 3.99
C LEU A 216 10.13 17.54 2.72
N ASP A 217 11.06 16.61 2.52
CA ASP A 217 11.77 16.48 1.25
C ASP A 217 10.76 16.36 0.08
N PRO A 218 10.99 17.01 -1.08
CA PRO A 218 10.05 16.98 -2.19
C PRO A 218 9.66 15.57 -2.67
N ALA A 219 10.60 14.62 -2.70
CA ALA A 219 10.32 13.25 -3.11
C ALA A 219 9.43 12.52 -2.08
N VAL A 220 9.70 12.76 -0.80
CA VAL A 220 8.88 12.22 0.30
C VAL A 220 7.48 12.83 0.29
N ALA A 221 7.38 14.15 0.10
CA ALA A 221 6.10 14.84 -0.01
C ALA A 221 5.27 14.35 -1.21
N ALA A 222 5.92 14.18 -2.37
CA ALA A 222 5.27 13.63 -3.57
C ALA A 222 4.74 12.21 -3.32
N PHE A 223 5.51 11.35 -2.66
CA PHE A 223 5.03 10.00 -2.33
C PHE A 223 3.87 10.01 -1.32
N LEU A 224 3.95 10.85 -0.29
CA LEU A 224 2.90 10.96 0.72
C LEU A 224 1.57 11.46 0.14
N LEU A 225 1.64 12.54 -0.64
CA LEU A 225 0.46 13.30 -1.06
C LEU A 225 -0.08 12.89 -2.44
N GLU A 226 0.78 12.37 -3.31
CA GLU A 226 0.46 12.09 -4.71
C GLU A 226 0.70 10.62 -5.10
N ASP A 227 1.04 9.79 -4.12
CA ASP A 227 1.36 8.37 -4.27
C ASP A 227 2.48 8.07 -5.29
N ASP A 228 3.43 9.01 -5.45
CA ASP A 228 4.61 8.87 -6.30
C ASP A 228 5.74 8.11 -5.60
N ASP A 229 5.70 6.77 -5.68
CA ASP A 229 6.74 5.88 -5.17
C ASP A 229 7.84 5.54 -6.17
N LEU A 230 7.91 6.20 -7.34
CA LEU A 230 9.01 5.95 -8.28
C LEU A 230 10.41 6.09 -7.64
N PRO A 231 10.68 7.07 -6.76
CA PRO A 231 11.98 7.20 -6.11
C PRO A 231 12.40 6.01 -5.23
N TYR A 232 11.45 5.15 -4.82
CA TYR A 232 11.76 3.94 -4.06
C TYR A 232 12.48 2.90 -4.92
N TYR A 233 12.06 2.75 -6.18
CA TYR A 233 12.56 1.67 -7.03
C TYR A 233 14.04 1.84 -7.39
N GLU A 234 14.73 0.71 -7.58
CA GLU A 234 16.08 0.73 -8.15
C GLU A 234 16.04 0.82 -9.68
N VAL A 235 17.17 1.15 -10.30
CA VAL A 235 17.25 1.26 -11.77
C VAL A 235 16.83 -0.06 -12.42
N GLY A 236 15.92 0.03 -13.39
CA GLY A 236 15.33 -1.13 -14.05
C GLY A 236 14.02 -1.64 -13.42
N PHE A 237 13.60 -1.03 -12.30
CA PHE A 237 12.30 -1.28 -11.68
C PHE A 237 11.44 -0.01 -11.64
N PRO A 238 10.09 -0.15 -11.66
CA PRO A 238 9.35 -1.38 -11.94
C PRO A 238 9.59 -1.86 -13.38
N ALA A 239 9.74 -3.17 -13.57
CA ALA A 239 10.15 -3.75 -14.85
C ALA A 239 9.14 -3.50 -15.99
N ASP A 240 7.86 -3.40 -15.64
CA ASP A 240 6.78 -3.03 -16.55
C ASP A 240 6.17 -1.70 -16.11
N THR A 241 6.66 -0.62 -16.72
CA THR A 241 6.21 0.74 -16.44
C THR A 241 4.74 0.96 -16.81
N ASN A 242 4.22 0.30 -17.86
CA ASN A 242 2.80 0.42 -18.23
C ASN A 242 1.92 -0.21 -17.15
N ARG A 243 2.27 -1.41 -16.69
CA ARG A 243 1.54 -2.09 -15.62
C ARG A 243 1.61 -1.31 -14.31
N TYR A 244 2.75 -0.71 -14.00
CA TYR A 244 2.92 0.13 -12.80
C TYR A 244 1.94 1.31 -12.79
N TYR A 245 1.95 2.13 -13.84
CA TYR A 245 1.06 3.30 -13.89
C TYR A 245 -0.42 2.90 -13.99
N TRP A 246 -0.72 1.85 -14.75
CA TRP A 246 -2.07 1.32 -14.79
C TRP A 246 -2.55 0.86 -13.41
N GLY A 247 -1.70 0.20 -12.62
CA GLY A 247 -2.00 -0.19 -11.24
C GLY A 247 -2.34 1.01 -10.36
N LYS A 248 -1.58 2.11 -10.49
CA LYS A 248 -1.86 3.38 -9.79
C LYS A 248 -3.19 4.00 -10.21
N LEU A 249 -3.47 4.07 -11.52
CA LEU A 249 -4.74 4.61 -12.01
C LEU A 249 -5.93 3.72 -11.65
N THR A 250 -5.73 2.42 -11.52
CA THR A 250 -6.80 1.50 -11.14
C THR A 250 -7.35 1.84 -9.76
N THR A 251 -6.49 2.16 -8.80
CA THR A 251 -6.94 2.52 -7.44
C THR A 251 -7.59 3.90 -7.36
N LEU A 252 -7.29 4.78 -8.32
CA LEU A 252 -7.79 6.14 -8.38
C LEU A 252 -9.11 6.27 -9.17
N LEU A 253 -9.19 5.61 -10.34
CA LEU A 253 -10.23 5.83 -11.35
C LEU A 253 -11.03 4.57 -11.73
N HIS A 254 -10.54 3.36 -11.40
CA HIS A 254 -11.15 2.08 -11.79
C HIS A 254 -11.37 1.14 -10.59
N GLY A 255 -11.58 1.71 -9.40
CA GLY A 255 -11.96 0.96 -8.22
C GLY A 255 -13.35 0.32 -8.37
N PRO A 256 -13.82 -0.41 -7.33
CA PRO A 256 -15.15 -1.02 -7.34
C PRO A 256 -16.22 0.00 -7.75
N ASP A 257 -17.00 -0.36 -8.78
CA ASP A 257 -18.09 0.41 -9.37
C ASP A 257 -17.73 1.73 -10.07
N MET A 258 -16.47 2.18 -10.04
CA MET A 258 -16.06 3.49 -10.57
C MET A 258 -16.26 3.63 -12.08
N ASP A 259 -16.04 2.55 -12.84
CA ASP A 259 -16.27 2.54 -14.29
C ASP A 259 -17.76 2.67 -14.66
N TRP A 260 -18.64 2.10 -13.81
CA TRP A 260 -20.08 2.09 -14.01
C TRP A 260 -20.77 3.33 -13.48
N ARG A 261 -20.21 3.89 -12.41
CA ARG A 261 -20.70 5.07 -11.70
C ARG A 261 -19.59 6.10 -11.58
N PRO A 262 -19.27 6.82 -12.66
CA PRO A 262 -18.19 7.81 -12.64
C PRO A 262 -18.39 8.93 -11.61
N ASP A 263 -19.64 9.15 -11.18
CA ASP A 263 -20.05 10.08 -10.14
C ASP A 263 -19.48 9.78 -8.74
N ILE A 264 -19.09 8.53 -8.46
CA ILE A 264 -18.55 8.15 -7.14
C ILE A 264 -17.05 8.45 -7.02
N ILE A 265 -16.38 8.76 -8.13
CA ILE A 265 -14.94 9.01 -8.15
C ILE A 265 -14.68 10.36 -7.47
N PRO A 266 -13.94 10.40 -6.34
CA PRO A 266 -13.64 11.65 -5.66
C PRO A 266 -12.84 12.61 -6.54
N ALA A 267 -13.14 13.92 -6.48
CA ALA A 267 -12.40 14.94 -7.23
C ALA A 267 -10.89 14.88 -6.96
N GLY A 268 -10.49 14.66 -5.70
CA GLY A 268 -9.08 14.49 -5.33
C GLY A 268 -8.39 13.29 -6.02
N ASN A 269 -9.13 12.22 -6.34
CA ASN A 269 -8.56 11.12 -7.12
C ASN A 269 -8.29 11.54 -8.57
N ILE A 270 -9.18 12.35 -9.15
CA ILE A 270 -9.01 12.89 -10.51
C ILE A 270 -7.77 13.79 -10.54
N ASP A 271 -7.58 14.65 -9.55
CA ASP A 271 -6.40 15.52 -9.44
C ASP A 271 -5.09 14.70 -9.37
N ILE A 272 -5.05 13.65 -8.55
CA ILE A 272 -3.87 12.77 -8.45
C ILE A 272 -3.67 12.00 -9.77
N ALA A 273 -4.74 11.50 -10.38
CA ALA A 273 -4.65 10.75 -11.64
C ALA A 273 -4.06 11.59 -12.78
N GLY A 274 -4.37 12.89 -12.84
CA GLY A 274 -3.76 13.81 -13.80
C GLY A 274 -2.23 13.88 -13.66
N LYS A 275 -1.72 13.88 -12.42
CA LYS A 275 -0.28 13.84 -12.14
C LYS A 275 0.35 12.51 -12.51
N VAL A 276 -0.33 11.40 -12.19
CA VAL A 276 0.09 10.04 -12.58
C VAL A 276 0.19 9.90 -14.11
N LEU A 277 -0.80 10.37 -14.85
CA LEU A 277 -0.80 10.38 -16.32
C LEU A 277 0.30 11.26 -16.90
N ALA A 278 0.57 12.42 -16.31
CA ALA A 278 1.69 13.28 -16.72
C ALA A 278 3.03 12.55 -16.58
N ARG A 279 3.24 11.86 -15.45
CA ARG A 279 4.44 11.03 -15.22
C ARG A 279 4.53 9.86 -16.20
N TRP A 280 3.42 9.16 -16.45
CA TRP A 280 3.38 8.05 -17.43
C TRP A 280 3.79 8.52 -18.84
N ARG A 281 3.26 9.65 -19.30
CA ARG A 281 3.63 10.23 -20.60
C ARG A 281 5.10 10.61 -20.68
N ALA A 282 5.68 11.10 -19.59
CA ALA A 282 7.08 11.50 -19.55
C ALA A 282 8.03 10.29 -19.53
N SER A 283 7.58 9.13 -19.05
CA SER A 283 8.46 7.98 -18.85
C SER A 283 8.63 7.08 -20.07
N GLN A 284 7.66 7.05 -20.99
CA GLN A 284 7.69 6.15 -22.15
C GLN A 284 6.77 6.61 -23.29
N PRO A 285 6.98 6.10 -24.52
CA PRO A 285 6.07 6.34 -25.63
C PRO A 285 4.63 5.91 -25.30
N PRO A 286 3.61 6.59 -25.87
CA PRO A 286 2.21 6.26 -25.63
C PRO A 286 1.85 4.81 -25.96
N SER A 287 1.29 4.10 -24.99
CA SER A 287 0.65 2.80 -25.19
C SER A 287 -0.86 2.96 -25.40
N HIS A 288 -1.51 1.99 -26.04
CA HIS A 288 -2.97 1.99 -26.18
C HIS A 288 -3.69 2.07 -24.83
N ARG A 289 -3.10 1.47 -23.79
CA ARG A 289 -3.62 1.54 -22.42
C ARG A 289 -3.52 2.96 -21.86
N MET A 290 -2.37 3.61 -21.98
CA MET A 290 -2.19 4.99 -21.54
C MET A 290 -3.15 5.94 -22.28
N MET A 291 -3.35 5.76 -23.59
CA MET A 291 -4.30 6.56 -24.37
C MET A 291 -5.75 6.37 -23.88
N PHE A 292 -6.12 5.14 -23.55
CA PHE A 292 -7.43 4.83 -22.97
C PHE A 292 -7.63 5.53 -21.63
N ASP A 293 -6.67 5.40 -20.72
CA ASP A 293 -6.72 5.99 -19.38
C ASP A 293 -6.68 7.53 -19.45
N GLU A 294 -5.93 8.11 -20.40
CA GLU A 294 -5.93 9.57 -20.65
C GLU A 294 -7.31 10.05 -21.15
N ALA A 295 -7.95 9.30 -22.05
CA ALA A 295 -9.31 9.64 -22.49
C ALA A 295 -10.33 9.54 -21.35
N TRP A 296 -10.22 8.51 -20.50
CA TRP A 296 -11.09 8.36 -19.34
C TRP A 296 -10.91 9.51 -18.36
N TYR A 297 -9.67 9.90 -18.06
CA TYR A 297 -9.38 11.08 -17.25
C TYR A 297 -9.98 12.37 -17.83
N ARG A 298 -9.89 12.58 -19.15
CA ARG A 298 -10.50 13.74 -19.83
C ARG A 298 -12.02 13.76 -19.68
N PHE A 299 -12.65 12.60 -19.90
CA PHE A 299 -14.08 12.44 -19.64
C PHE A 299 -14.42 12.78 -18.19
N LEU A 300 -13.68 12.27 -17.20
CA LEU A 300 -13.93 12.58 -15.80
C LEU A 300 -13.74 14.06 -15.47
N SER A 301 -12.79 14.72 -16.15
CA SER A 301 -12.46 16.15 -16.00
C SER A 301 -13.36 17.11 -16.78
N ASP A 302 -14.47 16.63 -17.33
CA ASP A 302 -15.43 17.41 -18.14
C ASP A 302 -14.87 18.00 -19.44
N ASP A 303 -13.86 17.33 -20.00
CA ASP A 303 -13.23 17.65 -21.27
C ASP A 303 -13.62 16.59 -22.31
N CYS A 304 -14.91 16.52 -22.63
CA CYS A 304 -15.47 15.49 -23.53
C CYS A 304 -14.94 15.61 -24.96
N ASP A 305 -14.67 16.83 -25.45
CA ASP A 305 -14.10 17.03 -26.79
C ASP A 305 -12.72 16.37 -26.92
N ALA A 306 -11.82 16.61 -25.95
CA ALA A 306 -10.52 15.96 -25.93
C ALA A 306 -10.62 14.45 -25.70
N ALA A 307 -11.58 14.00 -24.88
CA ALA A 307 -11.84 12.58 -24.68
C ALA A 307 -12.23 11.89 -26.01
N VAL A 308 -13.14 12.49 -26.78
CA VAL A 308 -13.60 11.98 -28.09
C VAL A 308 -12.44 11.93 -29.09
N GLU A 309 -11.59 12.95 -29.15
CA GLU A 309 -10.41 12.95 -30.03
C GLU A 309 -9.51 11.74 -29.73
N ARG A 310 -9.17 11.52 -28.46
CA ARG A 310 -8.33 10.40 -28.02
C ARG A 310 -8.98 9.05 -28.29
N LEU A 311 -10.28 8.92 -27.99
CA LEU A 311 -11.00 7.67 -28.19
C LEU A 311 -11.22 7.33 -29.66
N ASN A 312 -11.39 8.33 -30.54
CA ASN A 312 -11.50 8.08 -31.98
C ASN A 312 -10.18 7.56 -32.56
N ASN A 313 -9.04 8.10 -32.12
CA ASN A 313 -7.73 7.56 -32.50
C ASN A 313 -7.55 6.11 -32.01
N LEU A 314 -7.98 5.83 -30.77
CA LEU A 314 -7.93 4.49 -30.21
C LEU A 314 -8.91 3.54 -30.93
N ALA A 315 -10.09 4.00 -31.32
CA ALA A 315 -11.07 3.23 -32.08
C ALA A 315 -10.50 2.80 -33.43
N GLN A 316 -9.77 3.66 -34.14
CA GLN A 316 -9.07 3.27 -35.37
C GLN A 316 -8.06 2.12 -35.13
N ALA A 317 -7.33 2.16 -34.01
CA ALA A 317 -6.42 1.09 -33.61
C ALA A 317 -7.15 -0.20 -33.21
N VAL A 318 -8.35 -0.09 -32.62
CA VAL A 318 -9.21 -1.25 -32.32
C VAL A 318 -9.67 -1.93 -33.61
N GLU A 319 -10.12 -1.15 -34.60
CA GLU A 319 -10.61 -1.65 -35.88
C GLU A 319 -9.52 -2.28 -36.74
N SER A 320 -8.29 -1.75 -36.68
CA SER A 320 -7.14 -2.35 -37.37
C SER A 320 -6.62 -3.63 -36.71
N GLY A 321 -7.13 -3.97 -35.51
CA GLY A 321 -6.67 -5.12 -34.74
C GLY A 321 -5.40 -4.87 -33.92
N ALA A 322 -4.90 -3.62 -33.85
CA ALA A 322 -3.68 -3.28 -33.12
C ALA A 322 -3.84 -3.26 -31.59
N VAL A 323 -5.08 -3.22 -31.09
CA VAL A 323 -5.37 -3.27 -29.65
C VAL A 323 -5.72 -4.70 -29.23
N GLU A 324 -4.83 -5.35 -28.47
CA GLU A 324 -5.05 -6.71 -27.98
C GLU A 324 -5.95 -6.78 -26.74
N ASP A 325 -5.88 -5.79 -25.84
CA ASP A 325 -6.60 -5.77 -24.56
C ASP A 325 -8.13 -5.68 -24.78
N PRO A 326 -8.92 -6.74 -24.44
CA PRO A 326 -10.37 -6.73 -24.63
C PRO A 326 -11.09 -5.64 -23.84
N PHE A 327 -10.57 -5.27 -22.67
CA PHE A 327 -11.12 -4.19 -21.88
C PHE A 327 -10.98 -2.87 -22.64
N VAL A 328 -9.77 -2.55 -23.11
CA VAL A 328 -9.54 -1.31 -23.89
C VAL A 328 -10.43 -1.29 -25.14
N ARG A 329 -10.51 -2.41 -25.88
CA ARG A 329 -11.34 -2.49 -27.11
C ARG A 329 -12.80 -2.12 -26.86
N VAL A 330 -13.42 -2.76 -25.86
CA VAL A 330 -14.84 -2.59 -25.59
C VAL A 330 -15.13 -1.22 -24.97
N TYR A 331 -14.35 -0.83 -23.96
CA TYR A 331 -14.60 0.40 -23.23
C TYR A 331 -14.23 1.65 -24.02
N THR A 332 -13.39 1.55 -25.05
CA THR A 332 -13.18 2.67 -26.00
C THR A 332 -14.52 3.08 -26.63
N TYR A 333 -15.28 2.12 -27.15
CA TYR A 333 -16.57 2.38 -27.75
C TYR A 333 -17.66 2.73 -26.75
N ARG A 334 -17.67 2.09 -25.57
CA ARG A 334 -18.58 2.50 -24.49
C ARG A 334 -18.35 3.97 -24.13
N ASN A 335 -17.10 4.37 -23.89
CA ASN A 335 -16.78 5.71 -23.42
C ASN A 335 -16.98 6.76 -24.53
N LEU A 336 -16.79 6.40 -25.82
CA LEU A 336 -17.24 7.25 -26.94
C LEU A 336 -18.73 7.53 -26.85
N GLY A 337 -19.53 6.48 -26.62
CA GLY A 337 -20.97 6.63 -26.47
C GLY A 337 -21.35 7.59 -25.35
N LEU A 338 -20.70 7.46 -24.18
CA LEU A 338 -20.92 8.37 -23.05
C LEU A 338 -20.59 9.82 -23.41
N CYS A 339 -19.46 10.05 -24.09
CA CYS A 339 -19.06 11.40 -24.49
C CYS A 339 -20.04 11.99 -25.52
N TYR A 340 -20.43 11.23 -26.54
CA TYR A 340 -21.38 11.68 -27.55
C TYR A 340 -22.76 12.00 -26.96
N ASP A 341 -23.24 11.23 -25.99
CA ASP A 341 -24.48 11.57 -25.27
C ASP A 341 -24.36 12.92 -24.52
N LEU A 342 -23.22 13.21 -23.89
CA LEU A 342 -22.97 14.49 -23.21
C LEU A 342 -22.85 15.66 -24.19
N LEU A 343 -22.32 15.43 -25.39
CA LEU A 343 -22.22 16.42 -26.47
C LEU A 343 -23.54 16.61 -27.25
N GLY A 344 -24.58 15.79 -26.96
CA GLY A 344 -25.87 15.83 -27.65
C GLY A 344 -25.88 15.09 -28.99
N GLU A 345 -24.84 14.34 -29.33
CA GLU A 345 -24.66 13.59 -30.57
C GLU A 345 -25.24 12.18 -30.47
N ARG A 346 -26.55 12.08 -30.20
CA ARG A 346 -27.20 10.80 -29.85
C ARG A 346 -27.02 9.68 -30.90
N GLN A 347 -26.97 10.02 -32.19
CA GLN A 347 -26.81 9.01 -33.25
C GLN A 347 -25.41 8.39 -33.24
N ASP A 348 -24.38 9.19 -32.96
CA ASP A 348 -23.01 8.72 -32.76
C ASP A 348 -22.90 7.86 -31.51
N ALA A 349 -23.55 8.29 -30.42
CA ALA A 349 -23.59 7.53 -29.18
C ALA A 349 -24.15 6.11 -29.38
N LEU A 350 -25.31 5.99 -30.04
CA LEU A 350 -25.94 4.70 -30.33
C LEU A 350 -25.07 3.80 -31.21
N ARG A 351 -24.37 4.36 -32.20
CA ARG A 351 -23.40 3.60 -33.01
C ARG A 351 -22.26 3.06 -32.16
N SER A 352 -21.74 3.88 -31.25
CA SER A 352 -20.66 3.47 -30.34
C SER A 352 -21.11 2.36 -29.39
N TYR A 353 -22.28 2.47 -28.75
CA TYR A 353 -22.79 1.41 -27.88
C TYR A 353 -23.03 0.09 -28.62
N ALA A 354 -23.63 0.15 -29.81
CA ALA A 354 -23.84 -1.03 -30.65
C ALA A 354 -22.51 -1.71 -31.02
N ARG A 355 -21.46 -0.92 -31.30
CA ARG A 355 -20.12 -1.45 -31.58
C ARG A 355 -19.50 -2.09 -30.35
N ALA A 356 -19.60 -1.47 -29.17
CA ALA A 356 -19.15 -2.05 -27.91
C ALA A 356 -19.83 -3.41 -27.64
N ARG A 357 -21.16 -3.49 -27.83
CA ARG A 357 -21.91 -4.75 -27.69
C ARG A 357 -21.44 -5.81 -28.67
N ALA A 358 -21.20 -5.44 -29.93
CA ALA A 358 -20.70 -6.36 -30.94
C ALA A 358 -19.32 -6.93 -30.59
N LEU A 359 -18.43 -6.14 -29.99
CA LEU A 359 -17.11 -6.58 -29.53
C LEU A 359 -17.16 -7.54 -28.33
N MET A 360 -18.23 -7.50 -27.53
CA MET A 360 -18.40 -8.41 -26.40
C MET A 360 -18.91 -9.79 -26.82
N ARG A 361 -19.61 -9.92 -27.95
CA ARG A 361 -20.23 -11.18 -28.41
C ARG A 361 -19.21 -12.29 -28.58
N GLY A 362 -19.51 -13.47 -28.04
CA GLY A 362 -18.63 -14.64 -28.10
C GLY A 362 -17.40 -14.56 -27.19
N THR A 363 -17.30 -13.52 -26.33
CA THR A 363 -16.20 -13.36 -25.37
C THR A 363 -16.67 -13.60 -23.94
N ARG A 364 -15.71 -13.69 -23.00
CA ARG A 364 -16.03 -13.76 -21.56
C ARG A 364 -16.74 -12.51 -21.02
N MET A 365 -16.74 -11.40 -21.77
CA MET A 365 -17.39 -10.15 -21.37
C MET A 365 -18.88 -10.11 -21.75
N GLU A 366 -19.35 -11.01 -22.63
CA GLU A 366 -20.75 -11.04 -23.09
C GLU A 366 -21.74 -11.14 -21.92
N ARG A 367 -21.42 -11.98 -20.92
CA ARG A 367 -22.24 -12.15 -19.70
C ARG A 367 -22.41 -10.88 -18.86
N ASN A 368 -21.53 -9.89 -19.06
CA ASN A 368 -21.52 -8.63 -18.33
C ASN A 368 -21.90 -7.45 -19.26
N ALA A 369 -22.39 -7.71 -20.48
CA ALA A 369 -22.69 -6.66 -21.45
C ALA A 369 -23.74 -5.67 -20.93
N ASP A 370 -24.78 -6.18 -20.27
CA ASP A 370 -25.86 -5.32 -19.73
C ASP A 370 -25.41 -4.55 -18.50
N LEU A 371 -24.48 -5.08 -17.70
CA LEU A 371 -23.81 -4.29 -16.66
C LEU A 371 -23.01 -3.15 -17.29
N ALA A 372 -22.34 -3.42 -18.41
CA ALA A 372 -21.42 -2.47 -19.01
C ALA A 372 -22.06 -1.35 -19.82
N LEU A 373 -23.12 -1.68 -20.54
CA LEU A 373 -23.85 -0.77 -21.40
C LEU A 373 -25.13 -0.26 -20.75
N ARG A 374 -25.52 -0.80 -19.59
CA ARG A 374 -26.76 -0.46 -18.87
C ARG A 374 -27.94 -0.39 -19.85
N ASP A 375 -28.70 0.69 -19.81
CA ASP A 375 -29.77 1.02 -20.74
C ASP A 375 -29.35 2.09 -21.77
N TYR A 376 -28.04 2.31 -21.97
CA TYR A 376 -27.55 3.43 -22.79
C TYR A 376 -28.00 3.37 -24.26
N GLU A 377 -28.37 2.19 -24.76
CA GLU A 377 -28.94 1.99 -26.09
C GLU A 377 -30.37 2.57 -26.23
N THR A 378 -31.07 2.84 -25.13
CA THR A 378 -32.42 3.41 -25.11
C THR A 378 -32.47 4.75 -24.38
N VAL A 379 -31.68 4.94 -23.33
CA VAL A 379 -31.61 6.15 -22.52
C VAL A 379 -30.26 6.84 -22.71
N PRO A 380 -30.20 8.15 -23.05
CA PRO A 380 -28.93 8.84 -23.16
C PRO A 380 -28.25 8.98 -21.80
N TYR A 381 -26.95 8.74 -21.76
CA TYR A 381 -26.15 8.98 -20.56
C TYR A 381 -26.21 10.46 -20.14
N ARG A 382 -26.33 10.70 -18.83
CA ARG A 382 -26.23 12.04 -18.24
C ARG A 382 -25.38 11.96 -16.98
N ARG A 383 -24.53 12.97 -16.75
CA ARG A 383 -23.82 13.10 -15.47
C ARG A 383 -24.82 13.24 -14.33
N GLY A 384 -24.58 12.53 -13.23
CA GLY A 384 -25.41 12.62 -12.02
C GLY A 384 -26.83 12.05 -12.16
N SER A 385 -27.20 11.43 -13.29
CA SER A 385 -28.46 10.67 -13.35
C SER A 385 -28.24 9.31 -12.70
N THR A 386 -28.42 9.26 -11.38
CA THR A 386 -28.67 8.01 -10.67
C THR A 386 -30.07 7.50 -11.06
N ALA A 387 -30.20 6.98 -12.28
CA ALA A 387 -31.20 5.95 -12.54
C ALA A 387 -30.64 4.67 -11.89
N ASP A 388 -30.89 4.53 -10.59
CA ASP A 388 -31.04 3.29 -9.82
C ASP A 388 -30.83 3.62 -8.33
N ARG A 389 -31.97 3.76 -7.64
CA ARG A 389 -32.13 3.31 -6.26
C ARG A 389 -32.21 1.80 -6.25
#